data_AF-A0A3L9HSH4-F1
#
_entry.id   AF-A0A3L9HSH4-F1
#
_cell.length_a   1.000
_cell.length_b   1.000
_cell.length_c   1.000
_cell.angle_alpha   90.00
_cell.angle_beta   90.00
_cell.angle_gamma   90.00
#
_symmetry.space_group_name_H-M   'P 1'
#
loop_
_entity.id
_entity.type
_entity.pdbx_description
1 polymer ?
#
loop_
_entity_poly.entity_id
_entity_poly.type
_entity_poly.pdbx_seq_one_letter_code
_entity_poly.pdbx_strand_id
1 'polypeptide(L)'
;VTQHRHISRDVLMEHVNVLYPMLKAELFLRWDRDELPDVIDALANEMQRQGLITLQDDELHINPAHSRTLQLLAAGARETLQRYAITFWLLSANPSINRGTLEKESRTVAQRLSVLHGINAPEFFDKAVFSSLVLTLRDEGYISDSGDAEPAETMKVYQLLAELITSDVRLTIESATQGEG
;
A
#
# COMPACT_ATOMS: atom_id res chain seq x y z
N VAL A 1 -5.41 -6.97 -13.61
CA VAL A 1 -4.54 -8.14 -13.34
C VAL A 1 -4.58 -8.38 -11.84
N THR A 2 -4.89 -9.60 -11.39
CA THR A 2 -4.74 -9.99 -9.98
C THR A 2 -3.28 -10.36 -9.76
N GLN A 3 -2.62 -9.71 -8.80
CA GLN A 3 -1.17 -9.87 -8.60
C GLN A 3 -0.79 -11.22 -8.03
N HIS A 4 -1.58 -11.72 -7.07
CA HIS A 4 -1.47 -13.07 -6.54
C HIS A 4 -2.72 -13.86 -6.89
N ARG A 5 -2.54 -15.12 -7.35
CA ARG A 5 -3.64 -16.07 -7.56
C ARG A 5 -3.91 -16.93 -6.32
N HIS A 6 -2.92 -17.03 -5.45
CA HIS A 6 -2.99 -17.65 -4.14
C HIS A 6 -2.05 -16.92 -3.18
N ILE A 7 -2.32 -16.99 -1.88
CA ILE A 7 -1.50 -16.43 -0.81
C ILE A 7 -1.68 -17.29 0.45
N SER A 8 -0.60 -17.63 1.14
CA SER A 8 -0.70 -18.32 2.43
C SER A 8 -1.23 -17.36 3.50
N ARG A 9 -1.88 -17.90 4.52
CA ARG A 9 -2.41 -17.11 5.62
C ARG A 9 -1.32 -16.33 6.36
N ASP A 10 -0.16 -16.94 6.57
CA ASP A 10 0.99 -16.29 7.21
C ASP A 10 1.49 -15.07 6.42
N VAL A 11 1.63 -15.19 5.09
CA VAL A 11 2.08 -14.08 4.23
C VAL A 11 1.02 -12.98 4.17
N LEU A 12 -0.28 -13.35 4.13
CA LEU A 12 -1.36 -12.38 4.23
C LEU A 12 -1.29 -11.60 5.54
N MET A 13 -1.07 -12.29 6.67
CA MET A 13 -0.95 -11.65 7.98
C MET A 13 0.28 -10.74 8.06
N GLU A 14 1.42 -11.15 7.50
CA GLU A 14 2.61 -10.29 7.43
C GLU A 14 2.30 -9.00 6.65
N HIS A 15 1.69 -9.13 5.47
CA HIS A 15 1.32 -7.98 4.65
C HIS A 15 0.34 -7.04 5.35
N VAL A 16 -0.70 -7.59 5.98
CA VAL A 16 -1.66 -6.76 6.73
C VAL A 16 -0.98 -6.08 7.90
N ASN A 17 -0.11 -6.75 8.66
CA ASN A 17 0.58 -6.15 9.80
C ASN A 17 1.47 -4.97 9.40
N VAL A 18 2.13 -5.04 8.23
CA VAL A 18 2.94 -3.94 7.71
C VAL A 18 2.06 -2.76 7.30
N LEU A 19 0.95 -2.99 6.59
CA LEU A 19 0.14 -1.93 5.98
C LEU A 19 -0.95 -1.37 6.90
N TYR A 20 -1.40 -2.15 7.88
CA TYR A 20 -2.54 -1.84 8.73
C TYR A 20 -2.42 -0.53 9.47
N PRO A 21 -1.26 -0.13 10.05
CA PRO A 21 -1.17 1.13 10.77
C PRO A 21 -1.47 2.36 9.91
N MET A 22 -0.97 2.38 8.67
CA MET A 22 -1.28 3.44 7.71
C MET A 22 -2.76 3.42 7.32
N LEU A 23 -3.32 2.24 7.04
CA LEU A 23 -4.75 2.08 6.75
C LEU A 23 -5.64 2.50 7.92
N LYS A 24 -5.25 2.17 9.16
CA LYS A 24 -5.97 2.52 10.38
C LYS A 24 -6.04 4.02 10.56
N ALA A 25 -4.92 4.72 10.37
CA ALA A 25 -4.88 6.18 10.46
C ALA A 25 -5.67 6.86 9.32
N GLU A 26 -5.55 6.38 8.08
CA GLU A 26 -6.23 6.98 6.92
C GLU A 26 -7.75 6.73 6.92
N LEU A 27 -8.18 5.53 7.30
CA LEU A 27 -9.59 5.10 7.24
C LEU A 27 -10.29 5.09 8.60
N PHE A 28 -9.62 5.55 9.67
CA PHE A 28 -10.13 5.55 11.04
C PHE A 28 -10.62 4.17 11.50
N LEU A 29 -9.85 3.12 11.17
CA LEU A 29 -10.22 1.75 11.53
C LEU A 29 -10.17 1.55 13.04
N ARG A 30 -11.12 0.77 13.56
CA ARG A 30 -11.32 0.62 15.00
C ARG A 30 -10.46 -0.45 15.65
N TRP A 31 -10.02 -1.46 14.89
CA TRP A 31 -9.40 -2.65 15.47
C TRP A 31 -7.96 -2.41 15.89
N ASP A 32 -7.54 -2.99 16.99
CA ASP A 32 -6.14 -3.06 17.39
C ASP A 32 -5.42 -4.24 16.73
N ARG A 33 -4.08 -4.27 16.80
CA ARG A 33 -3.28 -5.24 16.04
C ARG A 33 -3.53 -6.68 16.47
N ASP A 34 -3.79 -6.88 17.76
CA ASP A 34 -4.12 -8.18 18.36
C ASP A 34 -5.51 -8.69 17.94
N GLU A 35 -6.41 -7.83 17.48
CA GLU A 35 -7.71 -8.21 16.92
C GLU A 35 -7.64 -8.58 15.43
N LEU A 36 -6.56 -8.22 14.72
CA LEU A 36 -6.44 -8.44 13.27
C LEU A 36 -6.60 -9.90 12.84
N PRO A 37 -6.01 -10.90 13.53
CA PRO A 37 -6.16 -12.30 13.12
C PRO A 37 -7.63 -12.72 13.02
N ASP A 38 -8.43 -12.41 14.04
CA ASP A 38 -9.85 -12.77 14.09
C ASP A 38 -10.67 -12.03 13.02
N VAL A 39 -10.34 -10.77 12.76
CA VAL A 39 -10.99 -9.96 11.72
C VAL A 39 -10.70 -10.52 10.33
N ILE A 40 -9.44 -10.84 10.05
CA ILE A 40 -8.99 -11.37 8.76
C ILE A 40 -9.62 -12.74 8.50
N ASP A 41 -9.70 -13.58 9.53
CA ASP A 41 -10.37 -14.88 9.44
C ASP A 41 -11.86 -14.75 9.15
N ALA A 42 -12.55 -13.83 9.85
CA ALA A 42 -13.96 -13.59 9.61
C ALA A 42 -14.20 -13.13 8.16
N LEU A 43 -13.35 -12.25 7.62
CA LEU A 43 -13.41 -11.78 6.24
C LEU A 43 -13.10 -12.90 5.25
N ALA A 44 -12.06 -13.71 5.48
CA ALA A 44 -11.70 -14.83 4.63
C ALA A 44 -12.81 -15.90 4.58
N ASN A 45 -13.38 -16.24 5.74
CA ASN A 45 -14.51 -17.16 5.84
C ASN A 45 -15.73 -16.65 5.09
N GLU A 46 -16.02 -15.35 5.18
CA GLU A 46 -17.13 -14.75 4.44
C GLU A 46 -16.88 -14.73 2.92
N MET A 47 -15.64 -14.40 2.49
CA MET A 47 -15.24 -14.49 1.08
C MET A 47 -15.35 -15.92 0.55
N GLN A 48 -14.98 -16.92 1.35
CA GLN A 48 -15.14 -18.33 0.99
C GLN A 48 -16.62 -18.72 0.91
N ARG A 49 -17.44 -18.31 1.88
CA ARG A 49 -18.89 -18.58 1.90
C ARG A 49 -19.58 -18.01 0.66
N GLN A 50 -19.13 -16.85 0.16
CA GLN A 50 -19.59 -16.23 -1.08
C GLN A 50 -18.96 -16.83 -2.35
N GLY A 51 -18.04 -17.78 -2.21
CA GLY A 51 -17.33 -18.44 -3.32
C GLY A 51 -16.30 -17.55 -4.02
N LEU A 52 -15.90 -16.42 -3.43
CA LEU A 52 -14.90 -15.52 -4.00
C LEU A 52 -13.49 -16.11 -3.94
N ILE A 53 -13.22 -16.87 -2.87
CA ILE A 53 -11.98 -17.60 -2.65
C ILE A 53 -12.27 -19.05 -2.25
N THR A 54 -11.26 -19.90 -2.31
CA THR A 54 -11.26 -21.24 -1.71
C THR A 54 -10.09 -21.37 -0.75
N LEU A 55 -10.28 -22.00 0.40
CA LEU A 55 -9.21 -22.36 1.31
C LEU A 55 -8.72 -23.79 1.01
N GLN A 56 -7.42 -23.95 0.80
CA GLN A 56 -6.74 -25.23 0.59
C GLN A 56 -5.43 -25.21 1.37
N ASP A 57 -5.21 -26.13 2.31
CA ASP A 57 -3.95 -26.26 3.07
C ASP A 57 -3.41 -24.93 3.66
N ASP A 58 -4.31 -24.13 4.26
CA ASP A 58 -4.02 -22.80 4.83
C ASP A 58 -3.61 -21.72 3.81
N GLU A 59 -3.86 -21.96 2.53
CA GLU A 59 -3.75 -20.99 1.45
C GLU A 59 -5.12 -20.50 0.97
N LEU A 60 -5.19 -19.19 0.71
CA LEU A 60 -6.33 -18.54 0.09
C LEU A 60 -6.11 -18.52 -1.42
N HIS A 61 -6.97 -19.20 -2.17
CA HIS A 61 -6.94 -19.24 -3.63
C HIS A 61 -8.09 -18.44 -4.21
N ILE A 62 -7.83 -17.60 -5.21
CA ILE A 62 -8.89 -16.85 -5.91
C ILE A 62 -9.75 -17.82 -6.71
N ASN A 63 -11.08 -17.75 -6.56
CA ASN A 63 -11.98 -18.44 -7.47
C ASN A 63 -12.02 -17.69 -8.82
N PRO A 64 -11.54 -18.29 -9.93
CA PRO A 64 -11.48 -17.61 -11.21
C PRO A 64 -12.83 -17.11 -11.71
N ALA A 65 -13.92 -17.84 -11.38
CA ALA A 65 -15.28 -17.48 -11.77
C ALA A 65 -15.76 -16.15 -11.15
N HIS A 66 -15.19 -15.76 -10.00
CA HIS A 66 -15.54 -14.53 -9.28
C HIS A 66 -14.40 -13.50 -9.24
N SER A 67 -13.35 -13.70 -10.05
CA SER A 67 -12.18 -12.83 -10.11
C SER A 67 -12.52 -11.35 -10.35
N ARG A 68 -13.56 -11.06 -11.14
CA ARG A 68 -14.00 -9.67 -11.40
C ARG A 68 -14.57 -9.00 -10.15
N THR A 69 -15.29 -9.72 -9.31
CA THR A 69 -15.81 -9.18 -8.04
C THR A 69 -14.67 -8.82 -7.10
N LEU A 70 -13.68 -9.69 -6.96
CA LEU A 70 -12.48 -9.39 -6.17
C LEU A 70 -11.70 -8.19 -6.72
N GLN A 71 -11.60 -8.05 -8.03
CA GLN A 71 -10.97 -6.88 -8.65
C GLN A 71 -11.70 -5.58 -8.33
N LEU A 72 -13.03 -5.60 -8.24
CA LEU A 72 -13.82 -4.45 -7.84
C LEU A 72 -13.62 -4.10 -6.35
N LEU A 73 -13.57 -5.10 -5.48
CA LEU A 73 -13.24 -4.89 -4.06
C LEU A 73 -11.84 -4.30 -3.90
N ALA A 74 -10.85 -4.87 -4.58
CA ALA A 74 -9.46 -4.41 -4.55
C ALA A 74 -9.27 -3.00 -5.14
N ALA A 75 -10.18 -2.55 -6.02
CA ALA A 75 -10.08 -1.23 -6.63
C ALA A 75 -10.14 -0.10 -5.59
N GLY A 76 -10.88 -0.29 -4.49
CA GLY A 76 -11.01 0.71 -3.43
C GLY A 76 -9.71 1.00 -2.67
N ALA A 77 -8.79 0.04 -2.60
CA ALA A 77 -7.50 0.21 -1.91
C ALA A 77 -6.36 0.64 -2.85
N ARG A 78 -6.56 0.58 -4.18
CA ARG A 78 -5.49 0.73 -5.17
C ARG A 78 -4.77 2.06 -5.04
N GLU A 79 -5.51 3.15 -4.95
CA GLU A 79 -4.96 4.50 -4.88
C GLU A 79 -4.19 4.72 -3.57
N THR A 80 -4.72 4.23 -2.45
CA THR A 80 -4.03 4.25 -1.15
C THR A 80 -2.70 3.51 -1.21
N LEU A 81 -2.68 2.28 -1.74
CA LEU A 81 -1.45 1.50 -1.90
C LEU A 81 -0.43 2.19 -2.81
N GLN A 82 -0.88 2.87 -3.87
CA GLN A 82 0.00 3.64 -4.75
C GLN A 82 0.62 4.84 -4.03
N ARG A 83 -0.15 5.58 -3.22
CA ARG A 83 0.39 6.69 -2.41
C ARG A 83 1.44 6.20 -1.42
N TYR A 84 1.21 5.03 -0.82
CA TYR A 84 2.19 4.41 0.07
C TYR A 84 3.46 4.04 -0.71
N ALA A 85 3.31 3.40 -1.88
CA ALA A 85 4.44 2.98 -2.71
C ALA A 85 5.31 4.17 -3.13
N ILE A 86 4.70 5.29 -3.52
CA ILE A 86 5.41 6.53 -3.84
C ILE A 86 6.23 7.02 -2.64
N THR A 87 5.61 7.09 -1.46
CA THR A 87 6.25 7.64 -0.26
C THR A 87 7.41 6.77 0.20
N PHE A 88 7.22 5.44 0.23
CA PHE A 88 8.28 4.51 0.59
C PHE A 88 9.42 4.47 -0.44
N TRP A 89 9.12 4.58 -1.73
CA TRP A 89 10.16 4.69 -2.76
C TRP A 89 11.03 5.93 -2.55
N LEU A 90 10.41 7.10 -2.38
CA LEU A 90 11.14 8.36 -2.18
C LEU A 90 11.97 8.35 -0.89
N LEU A 91 11.41 7.82 0.21
CA LEU A 91 12.15 7.65 1.46
C LEU A 91 13.35 6.70 1.29
N SER A 92 13.18 5.60 0.54
CA SER A 92 14.29 4.67 0.32
C SER A 92 15.39 5.26 -0.57
N ALA A 93 15.04 6.14 -1.51
CA ALA A 93 15.98 6.80 -2.41
C ALA A 93 16.69 7.99 -1.75
N ASN A 94 16.02 8.71 -0.85
CA ASN A 94 16.57 9.83 -0.09
C ASN A 94 16.15 9.74 1.38
N PRO A 95 16.86 8.96 2.22
CA PRO A 95 16.45 8.71 3.60
C PRO A 95 16.42 9.95 4.50
N SER A 96 17.19 10.99 4.15
CA SER A 96 17.26 12.27 4.88
C SER A 96 16.28 13.34 4.36
N ILE A 97 15.34 12.95 3.49
CA ILE A 97 14.37 13.88 2.90
C ILE A 97 13.49 14.51 3.99
N ASN A 98 13.48 15.84 4.05
CA ASN A 98 12.62 16.52 5.02
C ASN A 98 11.14 16.34 4.66
N ARG A 99 10.26 16.39 5.68
CA ARG A 99 8.80 16.21 5.54
C ARG A 99 8.18 17.07 4.43
N GLY A 100 8.55 18.34 4.32
CA GLY A 100 7.95 19.25 3.34
C GLY A 100 8.33 18.90 1.90
N THR A 101 9.58 18.50 1.69
CA THR A 101 10.06 18.01 0.39
C THR A 101 9.44 16.67 0.05
N LEU A 102 9.38 15.72 0.98
CA LEU A 102 8.75 14.41 0.77
C LEU A 102 7.30 14.54 0.35
N GLU A 103 6.52 15.37 1.06
CA GLU A 103 5.12 15.63 0.71
C GLU A 103 4.98 16.22 -0.71
N LYS A 104 5.83 17.20 -1.04
CA LYS A 104 5.82 17.86 -2.35
C LYS A 104 6.15 16.88 -3.47
N GLU A 105 7.22 16.10 -3.32
CA GLU A 105 7.66 15.13 -4.33
C GLU A 105 6.65 13.99 -4.48
N SER A 106 6.14 13.44 -3.37
CA SER A 106 5.11 12.41 -3.41
C SER A 106 3.87 12.86 -4.21
N ARG A 107 3.43 14.10 -3.98
CA ARG A 107 2.34 14.72 -4.76
C ARG A 107 2.68 14.86 -6.23
N THR A 108 3.90 15.28 -6.58
CA THR A 108 4.33 15.42 -7.97
C THR A 108 4.30 14.07 -8.69
N VAL A 109 4.77 13.00 -8.05
CA VAL A 109 4.70 11.64 -8.62
C VAL A 109 3.26 11.16 -8.73
N ALA A 110 2.42 11.38 -7.72
CA ALA A 110 1.00 11.04 -7.76
C ALA A 110 0.25 11.79 -8.88
N GLN A 111 0.54 13.08 -9.07
CA GLN A 111 -0.04 13.85 -10.16
C GLN A 111 0.37 13.29 -11.53
N ARG A 112 1.65 12.91 -11.69
CA ARG A 112 2.13 12.25 -12.91
C ARG A 112 1.43 10.91 -13.16
N LEU A 113 1.26 10.10 -12.11
CA LEU A 113 0.50 8.85 -12.18
C LEU A 113 -0.96 9.09 -12.60
N SER A 114 -1.61 10.12 -12.04
CA SER A 114 -2.99 10.46 -12.39
C SER A 114 -3.15 10.81 -13.87
N VAL A 115 -2.22 11.58 -14.44
CA VAL A 115 -2.22 11.92 -15.87
C VAL A 115 -1.95 10.70 -16.76
N LEU A 116 -0.95 9.88 -16.42
CA LEU A 116 -0.53 8.76 -17.25
C LEU A 116 -1.49 7.57 -17.21
N HIS A 117 -2.14 7.34 -16.06
CA HIS A 117 -2.99 6.17 -15.82
C HIS A 117 -4.48 6.50 -15.71
N GLY A 118 -4.86 7.76 -15.94
CA GLY A 118 -6.26 8.21 -15.95
C GLY A 118 -6.95 8.13 -14.58
N ILE A 119 -6.22 8.33 -13.48
CA ILE A 119 -6.78 8.33 -12.13
C ILE A 119 -7.55 9.65 -11.93
N ASN A 120 -8.87 9.57 -11.82
CA ASN A 120 -9.75 10.72 -11.66
C ASN A 120 -10.21 10.87 -10.19
N ALA A 121 -9.25 11.07 -9.29
CA ALA A 121 -9.48 11.20 -7.86
C ALA A 121 -8.67 12.41 -7.33
N PRO A 122 -9.32 13.55 -7.05
CA PRO A 122 -8.66 14.75 -6.53
C PRO A 122 -7.86 14.49 -5.24
N GLU A 123 -8.30 13.54 -4.44
CA GLU A 123 -7.66 13.08 -3.21
C GLU A 123 -6.31 12.38 -3.46
N PHE A 124 -6.07 11.87 -4.68
CA PHE A 124 -4.90 11.06 -4.98
C PHE A 124 -3.58 11.81 -4.83
N PHE A 125 -3.59 13.12 -5.07
CA PHE A 125 -2.46 14.02 -4.90
C PHE A 125 -2.74 15.14 -3.87
N ASP A 126 -3.70 14.90 -2.97
CA ASP A 126 -4.04 15.87 -1.94
C ASP A 126 -2.93 16.01 -0.89
N LYS A 127 -2.75 17.24 -0.41
CA LYS A 127 -1.71 17.56 0.58
C LYS A 127 -1.94 16.88 1.92
N ALA A 128 -3.17 16.91 2.42
CA ALA A 128 -3.48 16.43 3.77
C ALA A 128 -3.29 14.91 3.86
N VAL A 129 -3.60 14.18 2.78
CA VAL A 129 -3.39 12.73 2.69
C VAL A 129 -1.92 12.35 2.87
N PHE A 130 -1.01 12.98 2.13
CA PHE A 130 0.43 12.72 2.30
C PHE A 130 0.96 13.22 3.64
N SER A 131 0.49 14.38 4.12
CA SER A 131 0.87 14.89 5.45
C SER A 131 0.48 13.91 6.57
N SER A 132 -0.71 13.31 6.50
CA SER A 132 -1.18 12.30 7.46
C SER A 132 -0.35 11.02 7.39
N LEU A 133 -0.04 10.56 6.18
CA LEU A 133 0.82 9.40 5.97
C LEU A 133 2.20 9.61 6.59
N VAL A 134 2.87 10.73 6.33
CA VAL A 134 4.21 11.01 6.89
C VAL A 134 4.20 11.07 8.41
N LEU A 135 3.14 11.60 9.02
CA LEU A 135 2.97 11.56 10.48
C LEU A 135 2.84 10.12 10.99
N THR A 136 2.02 9.30 10.32
CA THR A 136 1.85 7.89 10.67
C THR A 136 3.17 7.12 10.53
N LEU A 137 3.96 7.38 9.49
CA LEU A 137 5.27 6.75 9.30
C LEU A 137 6.25 7.11 10.42
N ARG A 138 6.18 8.32 10.96
CA ARG A 138 6.98 8.71 12.13
C ARG A 138 6.51 7.99 13.39
N ASP A 139 5.22 7.95 13.65
CA ASP A 139 4.64 7.28 14.83
C ASP A 139 4.94 5.77 14.82
N GLU A 140 5.03 5.18 13.62
CA GLU A 140 5.39 3.78 13.37
C GLU A 140 6.91 3.53 13.32
N GLY A 141 7.74 4.56 13.47
CA GLY A 141 9.20 4.43 13.54
C GLY A 141 9.92 4.25 12.20
N TYR A 142 9.23 4.38 11.05
CA TYR A 142 9.87 4.39 9.73
C TYR A 142 10.68 5.66 9.48
N ILE A 143 10.33 6.75 10.17
CA ILE A 143 11.04 8.03 10.15
C ILE A 143 11.40 8.37 11.59
N SER A 144 12.69 8.57 11.85
CA SER A 144 13.21 8.93 13.16
C SER A 144 12.86 10.37 13.56
N ASP A 145 13.10 10.73 14.83
CA ASP A 145 12.91 12.10 15.32
C ASP A 145 13.85 13.13 14.67
N SER A 146 15.01 12.69 14.13
CA SER A 146 15.88 13.55 13.31
C SER A 146 15.37 13.75 11.89
N GLY A 147 14.34 12.99 11.48
CA GLY A 147 13.76 13.01 10.14
C GLY A 147 14.36 12.00 9.18
N ASP A 148 15.31 11.18 9.63
CA ASP A 148 15.97 10.17 8.80
C ASP A 148 15.20 8.86 8.82
N ALA A 149 15.09 8.19 7.67
CA ALA A 149 14.56 6.84 7.55
C ALA A 149 15.68 5.78 7.43
N GLU A 150 15.35 4.53 7.72
CA GLU A 150 16.25 3.40 7.41
C GLU A 150 15.98 2.93 5.96
N PRO A 151 16.92 3.13 5.02
CA PRO A 151 16.71 2.75 3.62
C PRO A 151 16.40 1.26 3.43
N ALA A 152 16.98 0.36 4.23
CA ALA A 152 16.69 -1.08 4.10
C ALA A 152 15.23 -1.42 4.45
N GLU A 153 14.71 -0.85 5.54
CA GLU A 153 13.34 -1.08 6.01
C GLU A 153 12.31 -0.43 5.07
N THR A 154 12.56 0.79 4.63
CA THR A 154 11.67 1.49 3.68
C THR A 154 11.64 0.81 2.31
N MET A 155 12.77 0.30 1.84
CA MET A 155 12.84 -0.50 0.62
C MET A 155 12.09 -1.82 0.75
N LYS A 156 12.17 -2.50 1.90
CA LYS A 156 11.42 -3.74 2.15
C LYS A 156 9.91 -3.50 2.02
N VAL A 157 9.39 -2.43 2.63
CA VAL A 157 7.97 -2.08 2.52
C VAL A 157 7.59 -1.66 1.11
N TYR A 158 8.47 -0.92 0.42
CA TYR A 158 8.26 -0.61 -1.00
C TYR A 158 8.15 -1.87 -1.86
N GLN A 159 9.02 -2.87 -1.68
CA GLN A 159 8.98 -4.11 -2.44
C GLN A 159 7.67 -4.87 -2.23
N LEU A 160 7.17 -4.94 -1.00
CA LEU A 160 5.86 -5.49 -0.69
C LEU A 160 4.74 -4.75 -1.45
N LEU A 161 4.75 -3.42 -1.40
CA LEU A 161 3.76 -2.59 -2.12
C LEU A 161 3.89 -2.74 -3.64
N ALA A 162 5.10 -2.91 -4.15
CA ALA A 162 5.41 -3.08 -5.56
C ALA A 162 4.84 -4.39 -6.15
N GLU A 163 4.62 -5.41 -5.31
CA GLU A 163 3.90 -6.63 -5.67
C GLU A 163 2.39 -6.41 -5.78
N LEU A 164 1.84 -5.42 -5.07
CA LEU A 164 0.40 -5.13 -5.03
C LEU A 164 -0.07 -4.17 -6.14
N ILE A 165 0.86 -3.50 -6.82
CA ILE A 165 0.59 -2.53 -7.90
C ILE A 165 1.03 -3.05 -9.27
N THR A 166 0.47 -2.49 -10.34
CA THR A 166 0.79 -2.90 -11.71
C THR A 166 2.18 -2.40 -12.15
N SER A 167 2.82 -3.13 -13.05
CA SER A 167 4.21 -2.85 -13.49
C SER A 167 4.39 -1.45 -14.11
N ASP A 168 3.39 -0.97 -14.83
CA ASP A 168 3.36 0.37 -15.44
C ASP A 168 3.32 1.51 -14.40
N VAL A 169 2.55 1.32 -13.32
CA VAL A 169 2.54 2.21 -12.16
C VAL A 169 3.90 2.17 -11.47
N ARG A 170 4.45 0.98 -11.23
CA ARG A 170 5.77 0.80 -10.62
C ARG A 170 6.88 1.55 -11.39
N LEU A 171 6.96 1.35 -12.71
CA LEU A 171 7.92 2.05 -13.57
C LEU A 171 7.78 3.58 -13.49
N THR A 172 6.55 4.08 -13.38
CA THR A 172 6.31 5.52 -13.24
C THR A 172 6.88 6.05 -11.92
N ILE A 173 6.63 5.32 -10.81
CA ILE A 173 7.16 5.66 -9.47
C ILE A 173 8.69 5.64 -9.49
N GLU A 174 9.30 4.57 -9.99
CA GLU A 174 10.75 4.39 -10.00
C GLU A 174 11.48 5.42 -10.88
N SER A 175 10.84 5.87 -11.96
CA SER A 175 11.41 6.91 -12.83
C SER A 175 11.46 8.30 -12.19
N ALA A 176 10.78 8.51 -11.05
CA ALA A 176 10.74 9.81 -10.38
C ALA A 176 12.12 10.26 -9.86
N THR A 177 12.96 9.31 -9.46
CA THR A 177 14.30 9.58 -8.89
C THR A 177 15.41 9.49 -9.93
N GLN A 178 15.11 9.07 -11.17
CA GLN A 178 16.08 8.95 -12.27
C GLN A 178 16.21 10.23 -13.11
N GLY A 179 15.46 11.30 -12.77
CA GLY A 179 15.38 12.55 -13.54
C GLY A 179 16.32 13.68 -13.08
N GLU A 180 17.17 13.46 -12.06
CA GLU A 180 18.12 14.46 -11.54
C GLU A 180 19.59 14.09 -11.85
N GLY A 181 19.86 13.73 -13.11
CA GLY A 181 21.21 13.51 -13.64
C GLY A 181 21.58 14.51 -14.72
#